data_AF-A0A7S0Z623-F1
#
_entry.id   AF-A0A7S0Z623-F1
#
_cell.length_a   1.000
_cell.length_b   1.000
_cell.length_c   1.000
_cell.angle_alpha   90.00
_cell.angle_beta   90.00
_cell.angle_gamma   90.00
#
_symmetry.space_group_name_H-M   'P 1'
#
loop_
_entity.id
_entity.type
_entity.pdbx_description
1 polymer ?
#
loop_
_entity_poly.entity_id
_entity_poly.type
_entity_poly.pdbx_seq_one_letter_code
_entity_poly.pdbx_strand_id
1 'polypeptide(L)'
;NTPRGHRGSHNGEGMRKGTKAGEGAAREVAAYLLDHGGFAGVPATSLANLTDSVEDDGKLGSLQEYVENTAEAEEFGPSMFPCEEVHKITILDIRLANTDRNAGNILVQSDEDGKIVRLIPIDHGYALPHTLEDVCFEWEFWPQANMPYSDDVKEYVAMLDADEDIAYLRENDIELDAAPERVLRVCTALLKEAVPRNFRAADIASMLNRKMPNRKSDIEKIAAQAASTAIAEGRSERGLLVHKSPENGSFWNDLAGDEVAEKRFMSRFTKLLIDYLDNMVPEHELAAK
;
A
#
# COMPACT_ATOMS: atom_id res chain seq x y z
N ASN A 1 14.06 -6.40 9.71
CA ASN A 1 15.03 -5.46 10.30
C ASN A 1 14.63 -5.03 11.72
N THR A 2 15.21 -5.65 12.75
CA THR A 2 15.17 -5.11 14.12
C THR A 2 16.62 -4.88 14.56
N PRO A 3 17.09 -3.63 14.76
CA PRO A 3 18.45 -3.39 15.21
C PRO A 3 18.69 -4.09 16.56
N ARG A 4 19.78 -4.87 16.67
CA ARG A 4 20.16 -5.53 17.92
C ARG A 4 20.28 -4.48 19.02
N GLY A 5 19.38 -4.49 20.00
CA GLY A 5 19.43 -3.63 21.19
C GLY A 5 18.29 -2.64 21.37
N HIS A 6 17.39 -2.47 20.39
CA HIS A 6 16.13 -1.77 20.65
C HIS A 6 15.17 -2.72 21.37
N ARG A 7 14.84 -2.39 22.63
CA ARG A 7 13.66 -2.97 23.28
C ARG A 7 12.48 -2.68 22.36
N GLY A 8 11.81 -3.72 21.87
CA GLY A 8 10.56 -3.56 21.14
C GLY A 8 9.63 -2.64 21.92
N SER A 9 8.83 -1.85 21.21
CA SER A 9 7.71 -1.11 21.81
C SER A 9 6.97 -2.04 22.78
N HIS A 10 6.64 -1.56 23.98
CA HIS A 10 5.90 -2.34 24.98
C HIS A 10 4.57 -2.92 24.45
N ASN A 11 4.11 -2.43 23.29
CA ASN A 11 2.87 -2.82 22.63
C ASN A 11 3.06 -3.61 21.31
N GLY A 12 4.30 -3.97 20.92
CA GLY A 12 4.59 -4.73 19.69
C GLY A 12 4.56 -3.93 18.37
N GLU A 13 4.31 -2.63 18.44
CA GLU A 13 4.35 -1.71 17.30
C GLU A 13 5.78 -1.60 16.71
N GLY A 14 5.86 -1.65 15.38
CA GLY A 14 7.09 -1.51 14.60
C GLY A 14 7.60 -0.07 14.51
N MET A 15 8.61 0.18 13.66
CA MET A 15 9.19 1.52 13.50
C MET A 15 8.24 2.51 12.80
N ARG A 16 7.28 2.01 12.01
CA ARG A 16 6.21 2.78 11.35
C ARG A 16 4.86 2.45 11.99
N LYS A 17 3.96 3.42 12.16
CA LYS A 17 2.63 3.11 12.75
C LYS A 17 1.86 2.18 11.82
N GLY A 18 1.11 1.28 12.42
CA GLY A 18 0.42 0.23 11.67
C GLY A 18 1.36 -0.86 11.14
N THR A 19 2.59 -0.95 11.61
CA THR A 19 3.45 -2.13 11.39
C THR A 19 3.72 -2.84 12.70
N LYS A 20 3.95 -4.15 12.70
CA LYS A 20 4.43 -4.87 13.90
C LYS A 20 5.82 -5.43 13.67
N ALA A 21 6.61 -5.50 14.75
CA ALA A 21 7.93 -6.10 14.70
C ALA A 21 7.82 -7.59 14.30
N GLY A 22 8.60 -7.99 13.29
CA GLY A 22 8.63 -9.38 12.80
C GLY A 22 7.75 -9.66 11.57
N GLU A 23 6.84 -8.75 11.19
CA GLU A 23 5.95 -8.95 10.02
C GLU A 23 6.59 -8.56 8.69
N GLY A 24 7.75 -7.88 8.70
CA GLY A 24 8.38 -7.32 7.50
C GLY A 24 8.72 -8.36 6.43
N ALA A 25 9.20 -9.55 6.82
CA ALA A 25 9.60 -10.59 5.86
C ALA A 25 8.42 -11.07 5.00
N ALA A 26 7.24 -11.29 5.60
CA ALA A 26 6.05 -11.68 4.87
C ALA A 26 5.56 -10.57 3.92
N ARG A 27 5.73 -9.30 4.31
CA ARG A 27 5.36 -8.13 3.48
C ARG A 27 6.26 -7.97 2.26
N GLU A 28 7.56 -8.27 2.39
CA GLU A 28 8.49 -8.33 1.24
C GLU A 28 8.05 -9.38 0.21
N VAL A 29 7.70 -10.58 0.69
CA VAL A 29 7.22 -11.66 -0.19
C VAL A 29 5.86 -11.32 -0.78
N ALA A 30 4.96 -10.73 0.01
CA ALA A 30 3.67 -10.26 -0.49
C ALA A 30 3.83 -9.21 -1.60
N ALA A 31 4.75 -8.26 -1.47
CA ALA A 31 5.00 -7.26 -2.51
C ALA A 31 5.45 -7.89 -3.83
N TYR A 32 6.32 -8.90 -3.78
CA TYR A 32 6.72 -9.67 -4.96
C TYR A 32 5.55 -10.47 -5.56
N LEU A 33 4.81 -11.22 -4.74
CA LEU A 33 3.69 -12.03 -5.22
C LEU A 33 2.55 -11.18 -5.81
N LEU A 34 2.33 -9.99 -5.26
CA LEU A 34 1.33 -9.05 -5.73
C LEU A 34 1.81 -8.23 -6.94
N ASP A 35 3.08 -8.28 -7.34
CA ASP A 35 3.53 -7.63 -8.56
C ASP A 35 3.16 -8.47 -9.80
N HIS A 36 1.92 -8.36 -10.26
CA HIS A 36 1.36 -9.25 -11.29
C HIS A 36 2.18 -9.17 -12.59
N GLY A 37 2.75 -10.31 -13.00
CA GLY A 37 3.59 -10.38 -14.19
C GLY A 37 4.89 -9.57 -14.09
N GLY A 38 5.30 -9.15 -12.89
CA GLY A 38 6.46 -8.29 -12.68
C GLY A 38 6.28 -6.87 -13.22
N PHE A 39 5.06 -6.33 -13.17
CA PHE A 39 4.69 -5.05 -13.74
C PHE A 39 5.53 -3.88 -13.19
N ALA A 40 5.66 -3.80 -11.87
CA ALA A 40 6.54 -2.87 -11.17
C ALA A 40 8.00 -3.31 -11.13
N GLY A 41 8.25 -4.61 -11.30
CA GLY A 41 9.57 -5.20 -11.37
C GLY A 41 10.19 -5.46 -10.01
N VAL A 42 9.38 -5.82 -9.00
CA VAL A 42 9.87 -6.28 -7.68
C VAL A 42 10.75 -7.52 -7.90
N PRO A 43 12.00 -7.54 -7.43
CA PRO A 43 12.86 -8.72 -7.58
C PRO A 43 12.27 -9.95 -6.89
N ALA A 44 12.61 -11.14 -7.41
CA ALA A 44 12.09 -12.39 -6.87
C ALA A 44 12.37 -12.49 -5.36
N THR A 45 11.30 -12.64 -4.57
CA THR A 45 11.41 -12.61 -3.11
C THR A 45 10.69 -13.81 -2.50
N SER A 46 11.36 -14.52 -1.59
CA SER A 46 10.80 -15.68 -0.91
C SER A 46 11.14 -15.68 0.58
N LEU A 47 10.42 -16.46 1.37
CA LEU A 47 10.82 -16.75 2.75
C LEU A 47 11.96 -17.76 2.76
N ALA A 48 12.99 -17.48 3.57
CA ALA A 48 14.12 -18.38 3.78
C ALA A 48 14.38 -18.52 5.28
N ASN A 49 14.62 -19.76 5.73
CA ASN A 49 15.10 -20.03 7.07
C ASN A 49 16.62 -20.20 7.05
N LEU A 50 17.34 -19.28 7.69
CA LEU A 50 18.80 -19.33 7.78
C LEU A 50 19.23 -19.95 9.11
N THR A 51 19.98 -21.05 9.05
CA THR A 51 20.46 -21.83 10.21
C THR A 51 21.99 -21.80 10.28
N ASP A 52 22.57 -21.50 11.44
CA ASP A 52 24.04 -21.54 11.63
C ASP A 52 24.55 -22.97 11.89
N SER A 53 23.68 -23.90 12.27
CA SER A 53 23.98 -25.32 12.47
C SER A 53 22.71 -26.18 12.36
N VAL A 54 22.87 -27.52 12.26
CA VAL A 54 21.75 -28.47 12.12
C VAL A 54 20.85 -28.53 13.38
N GLU A 55 21.36 -28.07 14.54
CA GLU A 55 20.65 -28.05 15.82
C GLU A 55 19.98 -26.69 16.12
N ASP A 56 20.10 -25.70 15.22
CA ASP A 56 19.51 -24.37 15.36
C ASP A 56 18.18 -24.30 14.60
N ASP A 57 17.12 -23.86 15.26
CA ASP A 57 15.79 -23.66 14.66
C ASP A 57 15.81 -22.60 13.54
N GLY A 58 16.89 -21.81 13.49
CA GLY A 58 17.18 -20.83 12.45
C GLY A 58 16.41 -19.53 12.62
N LYS A 59 16.59 -18.64 11.65
CA LYS A 59 15.87 -17.37 11.54
C LYS A 59 15.16 -17.31 10.21
N LEU A 60 13.83 -17.34 10.28
CA LEU A 60 12.99 -17.06 9.13
C LEU A 60 13.06 -15.56 8.79
N GLY A 61 13.35 -15.27 7.53
CA GLY A 61 13.38 -13.93 6.96
C GLY A 61 13.02 -13.94 5.48
N SER A 62 12.98 -12.77 4.86
CA SER A 62 12.88 -12.66 3.41
C SER A 62 14.26 -12.77 2.77
N LEU A 63 14.33 -13.49 1.65
CA LEU A 63 15.46 -13.54 0.75
C LEU A 63 15.00 -12.98 -0.59
N GLN A 64 15.56 -11.85 -0.98
CA GLN A 64 15.29 -11.17 -2.24
C GLN A 64 16.46 -11.38 -3.20
N GLU A 65 16.15 -11.64 -4.47
CA GLU A 65 17.12 -11.74 -5.55
C GLU A 65 17.95 -10.47 -5.62
N TYR A 66 19.27 -10.64 -5.70
CA TYR A 66 20.16 -9.54 -6.00
C TYR A 66 20.05 -9.19 -7.48
N VAL A 67 19.76 -7.91 -7.76
CA VAL A 67 19.69 -7.39 -9.12
C VAL A 67 20.85 -6.43 -9.35
N GLU A 68 21.62 -6.66 -10.40
CA GLU A 68 22.65 -5.71 -10.83
C GLU A 68 22.00 -4.37 -11.20
N ASN A 69 22.48 -3.30 -10.57
CA ASN A 69 21.99 -1.95 -10.75
C ASN A 69 23.15 -0.97 -10.95
N THR A 70 22.82 0.21 -11.46
CA THR A 70 23.78 1.31 -11.65
C THR A 70 23.99 2.08 -10.34
N ALA A 71 22.91 2.43 -9.66
CA ALA A 71 22.91 3.17 -8.39
C ALA A 71 21.51 3.14 -7.74
N GLU A 72 21.37 3.77 -6.58
CA GLU A 72 20.07 4.11 -5.98
C GLU A 72 19.47 5.35 -6.65
N ALA A 73 18.14 5.50 -6.61
CA ALA A 73 17.48 6.65 -7.25
C ALA A 73 17.82 7.99 -6.57
N GLU A 74 18.24 7.99 -5.29
CA GLU A 74 18.71 9.20 -4.59
C GLU A 74 19.90 9.89 -5.26
N GLU A 75 20.69 9.15 -6.06
CA GLU A 75 21.84 9.71 -6.78
C GLU A 75 21.44 10.49 -8.06
N PHE A 76 20.16 10.44 -8.43
CA PHE A 76 19.64 11.03 -9.66
C PHE A 76 18.56 12.09 -9.39
N GLY A 77 18.53 13.12 -10.23
CA GLY A 77 17.42 14.05 -10.28
C GLY A 77 16.15 13.38 -10.82
N PRO A 78 14.97 13.53 -10.17
CA PRO A 78 13.75 12.84 -10.57
C PRO A 78 13.32 13.04 -12.02
N SER A 79 13.66 14.19 -12.62
CA SER A 79 13.36 14.49 -14.02
C SER A 79 14.05 13.56 -15.04
N MET A 80 15.06 12.78 -14.63
CA MET A 80 15.73 11.81 -15.50
C MET A 80 15.01 10.47 -15.59
N PHE A 81 14.08 10.18 -14.68
CA PHE A 81 13.39 8.89 -14.65
C PHE A 81 12.36 8.75 -15.77
N PRO A 82 12.30 7.61 -16.48
CA PRO A 82 11.24 7.34 -17.45
C PRO A 82 9.85 7.38 -16.79
N CYS A 83 8.90 8.06 -17.45
CA CYS A 83 7.54 8.22 -16.90
C CYS A 83 6.85 6.89 -16.62
N GLU A 84 6.92 5.96 -17.57
CA GLU A 84 6.30 4.63 -17.43
C GLU A 84 6.89 3.85 -16.25
N GLU A 85 8.21 3.94 -16.01
CA GLU A 85 8.86 3.25 -14.89
C GLU A 85 8.41 3.81 -13.53
N VAL A 86 8.25 5.14 -13.42
CA VAL A 86 7.68 5.75 -12.21
C VAL A 86 6.23 5.31 -12.02
N HIS A 87 5.42 5.34 -13.10
CA HIS A 87 4.00 4.96 -13.04
C HIS A 87 3.80 3.52 -12.54
N LYS A 88 4.60 2.57 -13.02
CA LYS A 88 4.57 1.18 -12.55
C LYS A 88 4.76 1.07 -11.03
N ILE A 89 5.75 1.78 -10.48
CA ILE A 89 6.01 1.83 -9.04
C ILE A 89 4.84 2.49 -8.29
N THR A 90 4.27 3.58 -8.83
CA THR A 90 3.15 4.27 -8.16
C THR A 90 1.95 3.36 -7.97
N ILE A 91 1.61 2.51 -8.96
CA ILE A 91 0.49 1.58 -8.86
C ILE A 91 0.72 0.56 -7.75
N LEU A 92 1.91 -0.03 -7.69
CA LEU A 92 2.25 -0.99 -6.65
C LEU A 92 2.22 -0.33 -5.26
N ASP A 93 2.90 0.80 -5.09
CA ASP A 93 3.00 1.45 -3.78
C ASP A 93 1.65 1.96 -3.27
N ILE A 94 0.81 2.52 -4.14
CA ILE A 94 -0.57 2.91 -3.78
C ILE A 94 -1.35 1.66 -3.34
N ARG A 95 -1.32 0.59 -4.14
CA ARG A 95 -2.06 -0.65 -3.87
C ARG A 95 -1.66 -1.27 -2.53
N LEU A 96 -0.38 -1.24 -2.20
CA LEU A 96 0.14 -1.78 -0.95
C LEU A 96 0.15 -0.77 0.21
N ALA A 97 -0.26 0.48 -0.03
CA ALA A 97 -0.19 1.58 0.94
C ALA A 97 1.20 1.68 1.61
N ASN A 98 2.26 1.68 0.80
CA ASN A 98 3.62 1.72 1.31
C ASN A 98 3.85 2.95 2.21
N THR A 99 4.34 2.74 3.44
CA THR A 99 4.58 3.81 4.41
C THR A 99 6.02 4.33 4.38
N ASP A 100 6.87 3.76 3.53
CA ASP A 100 8.30 4.06 3.49
C ASP A 100 8.87 4.08 2.07
N ARG A 101 8.09 4.49 1.06
CA ARG A 101 8.67 4.67 -0.28
C ARG A 101 9.45 5.98 -0.35
N ASN A 102 10.76 5.84 -0.36
CA ASN A 102 11.74 6.89 -0.66
C ASN A 102 12.61 6.49 -1.87
N ALA A 103 13.41 7.43 -2.38
CA ALA A 103 14.29 7.20 -3.53
C ALA A 103 15.41 6.18 -3.24
N GLY A 104 15.87 6.04 -1.99
CA GLY A 104 16.85 5.01 -1.60
C GLY A 104 16.30 3.59 -1.72
N ASN A 105 14.97 3.46 -1.65
CA ASN A 105 14.27 2.18 -1.83
C ASN A 105 13.97 1.86 -3.32
N ILE A 106 14.55 2.58 -4.28
CA ILE A 106 14.40 2.32 -5.70
C ILE A 106 15.80 2.23 -6.33
N LEU A 107 16.09 1.11 -7.00
CA LEU A 107 17.32 0.96 -7.76
C LEU A 107 17.12 1.45 -9.19
N VAL A 108 18.18 2.05 -9.74
CA VAL A 108 18.24 2.54 -11.12
C VAL A 108 19.12 1.62 -11.94
N GLN A 109 18.64 1.23 -13.12
CA GLN A 109 19.45 0.54 -14.13
C GLN A 109 19.54 1.39 -15.39
N SER A 110 20.77 1.67 -15.81
CA SER A 110 21.08 2.39 -17.05
C SER A 110 21.66 1.46 -18.11
N ASP A 111 21.51 1.85 -19.38
CA ASP A 111 22.19 1.20 -20.50
C ASP A 111 23.67 1.62 -20.62
N GLU A 112 24.38 1.10 -21.63
CA GLU A 112 25.80 1.38 -21.89
C GLU A 112 26.08 2.87 -22.15
N ASP A 113 25.07 3.63 -22.64
CA ASP A 113 25.16 5.06 -22.90
C ASP A 113 24.81 5.90 -21.66
N GLY A 114 24.52 5.26 -20.52
CA GLY A 114 24.16 5.90 -19.26
C GLY A 114 22.71 6.39 -19.19
N LYS A 115 21.86 6.04 -20.16
CA LYS A 115 20.44 6.38 -20.12
C LYS A 115 19.71 5.42 -19.17
N ILE A 116 18.90 5.97 -18.28
CA ILE A 116 18.07 5.17 -17.36
C ILE A 116 17.01 4.43 -18.16
N VAL A 117 17.01 3.10 -18.06
CA VAL A 117 16.08 2.22 -18.78
C VAL A 117 15.09 1.51 -17.87
N ARG A 118 15.40 1.36 -16.58
CA ARG A 118 14.54 0.65 -15.63
C ARG A 118 14.65 1.22 -14.22
N LEU A 119 13.53 1.21 -13.50
CA LEU A 119 13.48 1.40 -12.05
C LEU A 119 13.04 0.10 -11.38
N ILE A 120 13.68 -0.25 -10.26
CA ILE A 120 13.46 -1.52 -9.56
C ILE A 120 13.09 -1.19 -8.10
N PRO A 121 11.82 -1.33 -7.69
CA PRO A 121 11.44 -1.10 -6.31
C PRO A 121 11.93 -2.24 -5.42
N ILE A 122 12.54 -1.88 -4.28
CA ILE A 122 12.98 -2.81 -3.23
C ILE A 122 12.46 -2.34 -1.86
N ASP A 123 12.77 -3.09 -0.81
CA ASP A 123 12.47 -2.77 0.60
C ASP A 123 10.98 -2.44 0.86
N HIS A 124 10.14 -3.47 0.75
CA HIS A 124 8.69 -3.38 0.98
C HIS A 124 8.28 -3.82 2.40
N GLY A 125 9.23 -3.95 3.34
CA GLY A 125 8.96 -4.41 4.70
C GLY A 125 7.96 -3.57 5.50
N TYR A 126 7.69 -2.33 5.06
CA TYR A 126 6.70 -1.42 5.64
C TYR A 126 5.44 -1.22 4.76
N ALA A 127 5.22 -2.07 3.77
CA ALA A 127 3.98 -2.12 3.01
C ALA A 127 2.87 -2.87 3.75
N LEU A 128 1.62 -2.74 3.30
CA LEU A 128 0.42 -3.38 3.88
C LEU A 128 0.26 -3.13 5.39
N PRO A 129 0.21 -1.87 5.85
CA PRO A 129 0.03 -1.53 7.25
C PRO A 129 -1.34 -1.95 7.79
N HIS A 130 -1.48 -1.98 9.11
CA HIS A 130 -2.72 -2.21 9.85
C HIS A 130 -3.65 -0.97 9.83
N THR A 131 -3.15 0.19 9.40
CA THR A 131 -3.87 1.47 9.29
C THR A 131 -3.37 2.27 8.09
N LEU A 132 -4.13 3.25 7.64
CA LEU A 132 -3.74 4.17 6.55
C LEU A 132 -3.06 5.45 7.06
N GLU A 133 -2.57 5.48 8.32
CA GLU A 133 -2.16 6.74 8.96
C GLU A 133 -0.84 7.32 8.42
N ASP A 134 0.11 6.46 8.09
CA ASP A 134 1.52 6.82 7.80
C ASP A 134 1.90 6.51 6.34
N VAL A 135 0.91 6.39 5.44
CA VAL A 135 1.19 6.26 4.00
C VAL A 135 2.03 7.45 3.53
N CYS A 136 3.09 7.17 2.78
CA CYS A 136 4.06 8.18 2.39
C CYS A 136 4.77 7.77 1.10
N PHE A 137 4.75 8.67 0.11
CA PHE A 137 5.34 8.45 -1.21
C PHE A 137 6.22 9.63 -1.59
N GLU A 138 7.54 9.43 -1.67
CA GLU A 138 8.43 10.49 -2.14
C GLU A 138 8.15 10.88 -3.60
N TRP A 139 7.76 9.89 -4.42
CA TRP A 139 7.46 10.11 -5.83
C TRP A 139 6.23 10.99 -6.08
N GLU A 140 5.40 11.29 -5.07
CA GLU A 140 4.26 12.22 -5.18
C GLU A 140 4.69 13.56 -5.80
N PHE A 141 5.90 14.01 -5.48
CA PHE A 141 6.44 15.29 -5.94
C PHE A 141 7.27 15.20 -7.22
N TRP A 142 7.41 14.01 -7.80
CA TRP A 142 8.16 13.84 -9.04
C TRP A 142 7.34 14.31 -10.25
N PRO A 143 7.97 14.88 -11.30
CA PRO A 143 7.25 15.37 -12.47
C PRO A 143 6.34 14.32 -13.13
N GLN A 144 6.79 13.06 -13.15
CA GLN A 144 6.11 11.92 -13.73
C GLN A 144 4.80 11.59 -13.01
N ALA A 145 4.73 11.80 -11.68
CA ALA A 145 3.51 11.56 -10.91
C ALA A 145 2.37 12.55 -11.26
N ASN A 146 2.73 13.67 -11.91
CA ASN A 146 1.79 14.65 -12.45
C ASN A 146 1.47 14.43 -13.93
N MET A 147 1.89 13.32 -14.53
CA MET A 147 1.53 12.92 -15.88
C MET A 147 0.35 11.94 -15.87
N PRO A 148 -0.51 11.93 -16.90
CA PRO A 148 -1.59 10.95 -17.01
C PRO A 148 -1.02 9.54 -17.20
N TYR A 149 -1.67 8.54 -16.57
CA TYR A 149 -1.36 7.13 -16.81
C TYR A 149 -1.63 6.73 -18.27
N SER A 150 -0.75 5.90 -18.82
CA SER A 150 -0.91 5.28 -20.14
C SER A 150 -2.07 4.26 -20.17
N ASP A 151 -2.53 3.89 -21.36
CA ASP A 151 -3.61 2.91 -21.50
C ASP A 151 -3.19 1.52 -20.98
N ASP A 152 -1.92 1.14 -21.17
CA ASP A 152 -1.36 -0.10 -20.62
C ASP A 152 -1.46 -0.14 -19.09
N VAL A 153 -1.19 0.98 -18.41
CA VAL A 153 -1.36 1.09 -16.94
C VAL A 153 -2.84 0.98 -16.55
N LYS A 154 -3.75 1.60 -17.32
CA LYS A 154 -5.20 1.51 -17.06
C LYS A 154 -5.71 0.09 -17.22
N GLU A 155 -5.25 -0.63 -18.24
CA GLU A 155 -5.58 -2.04 -18.47
C GLU A 155 -5.04 -2.92 -17.32
N TYR A 156 -3.80 -2.69 -16.89
CA TYR A 156 -3.24 -3.36 -15.73
C TYR A 156 -4.10 -3.16 -14.47
N VAL A 157 -4.47 -1.91 -14.16
CA VAL A 157 -5.30 -1.58 -12.99
C VAL A 157 -6.69 -2.23 -13.07
N ALA A 158 -7.29 -2.30 -14.26
CA ALA A 158 -8.60 -2.90 -14.44
C ALA A 158 -8.62 -4.40 -14.08
N MET A 159 -7.51 -5.10 -14.29
CA MET A 159 -7.36 -6.54 -14.01
C MET A 159 -7.14 -6.88 -12.53
N LEU A 160 -6.78 -5.92 -11.67
CA LEU A 160 -6.48 -6.18 -10.26
C LEU A 160 -7.72 -6.62 -9.48
N ASP A 161 -7.61 -7.62 -8.60
CA ASP A 161 -8.68 -8.07 -7.72
C ASP A 161 -8.14 -8.44 -6.34
N ALA A 162 -8.42 -7.58 -5.36
CA ALA A 162 -7.89 -7.74 -4.00
C ALA A 162 -8.32 -9.03 -3.31
N ASP A 163 -9.47 -9.63 -3.63
CA ASP A 163 -9.90 -10.86 -2.98
C ASP A 163 -9.19 -12.08 -3.60
N GLU A 164 -8.99 -12.09 -4.92
CA GLU A 164 -8.15 -13.09 -5.60
C GLU A 164 -6.69 -13.00 -5.13
N ASP A 165 -6.18 -11.77 -4.97
CA ASP A 165 -4.84 -11.51 -4.47
C ASP A 165 -4.60 -12.06 -3.06
N ILE A 166 -5.55 -11.83 -2.16
CA ILE A 166 -5.48 -12.32 -0.78
C ILE A 166 -5.55 -13.85 -0.77
N ALA A 167 -6.38 -14.46 -1.64
CA ALA A 167 -6.41 -15.91 -1.78
C ALA A 167 -5.06 -16.45 -2.28
N TYR A 168 -4.48 -15.80 -3.29
CA TYR A 168 -3.18 -16.17 -3.85
C TYR A 168 -2.04 -16.08 -2.81
N LEU A 169 -2.04 -15.05 -1.96
CA LEU A 169 -1.09 -14.95 -0.84
C LEU A 169 -1.21 -16.15 0.11
N ARG A 170 -2.42 -16.52 0.51
CA ARG A 170 -2.67 -17.67 1.40
C ARG A 170 -2.27 -19.00 0.75
N GLU A 171 -2.50 -19.16 -0.55
CA GLU A 171 -2.05 -20.33 -1.32
C GLU A 171 -0.52 -20.47 -1.36
N ASN A 172 0.21 -19.38 -1.12
CA ASN A 172 1.66 -19.33 -1.04
C ASN A 172 2.18 -19.16 0.41
N ASP A 173 1.39 -19.57 1.41
CA ASP A 173 1.74 -19.53 2.83
C ASP A 173 2.06 -18.12 3.38
N ILE A 174 1.56 -17.07 2.72
CA ILE A 174 1.65 -15.68 3.19
C ILE A 174 0.28 -15.27 3.75
N GLU A 175 0.13 -15.41 5.06
CA GLU A 175 -1.07 -14.97 5.76
C GLU A 175 -0.95 -13.52 6.22
N LEU A 176 -1.95 -12.70 5.87
CA LEU A 176 -2.11 -11.35 6.35
C LEU A 176 -3.19 -11.31 7.44
N ASP A 177 -3.02 -10.42 8.42
CA ASP A 177 -4.11 -10.09 9.34
C ASP A 177 -5.25 -9.36 8.60
N ALA A 178 -6.45 -9.36 9.18
CA ALA A 178 -7.63 -8.72 8.59
C ALA A 178 -7.45 -7.22 8.26
N ALA A 179 -6.62 -6.49 9.02
CA ALA A 179 -6.40 -5.07 8.79
C ALA A 179 -5.54 -4.78 7.53
N PRO A 180 -4.36 -5.40 7.34
CA PRO A 180 -3.63 -5.35 6.06
C PRO A 180 -4.46 -5.78 4.85
N GLU A 181 -5.28 -6.82 4.98
CA GLU A 181 -6.19 -7.22 3.90
C GLU A 181 -7.21 -6.12 3.57
N ARG A 182 -7.79 -5.47 4.58
CA ARG A 182 -8.66 -4.30 4.35
C ARG A 182 -7.92 -3.16 3.66
N VAL A 183 -6.66 -2.91 4.02
CA VAL A 183 -5.83 -1.89 3.33
C VAL A 183 -5.68 -2.24 1.86
N LEU A 184 -5.32 -3.48 1.52
CA LEU A 184 -5.20 -3.92 0.13
C LEU A 184 -6.52 -3.74 -0.65
N ARG A 185 -7.66 -4.12 -0.06
CA ARG A 185 -8.99 -3.93 -0.67
C ARG A 185 -9.33 -2.47 -0.90
N VAL A 186 -9.10 -1.61 0.10
CA VAL A 186 -9.37 -0.17 0.03
C VAL A 186 -8.53 0.49 -1.05
N CYS A 187 -7.23 0.22 -1.07
CA CYS A 187 -6.30 0.84 -2.02
C CYS A 187 -6.51 0.32 -3.45
N THR A 188 -6.83 -0.97 -3.61
CA THR A 188 -7.19 -1.52 -4.92
C THR A 188 -8.49 -0.89 -5.44
N ALA A 189 -9.52 -0.74 -4.61
CA ALA A 189 -10.75 -0.06 -4.99
C ALA A 189 -10.50 1.41 -5.36
N LEU A 190 -9.64 2.11 -4.62
CA LEU A 190 -9.23 3.48 -4.94
C LEU A 190 -8.61 3.57 -6.34
N LEU A 191 -7.64 2.71 -6.66
CA LEU A 191 -7.02 2.67 -7.99
C LEU A 191 -8.05 2.39 -9.09
N LYS A 192 -8.90 1.37 -8.90
CA LYS A 192 -9.91 0.97 -9.89
C LYS A 192 -10.96 2.05 -10.16
N GLU A 193 -11.25 2.92 -9.20
CA GLU A 193 -12.18 4.04 -9.39
C GLU A 193 -11.49 5.32 -9.90
N ALA A 194 -10.29 5.64 -9.41
CA ALA A 194 -9.61 6.89 -9.71
C ALA A 194 -8.93 6.88 -11.09
N VAL A 195 -8.26 5.78 -11.45
CA VAL A 195 -7.47 5.69 -12.69
C VAL A 195 -8.33 5.84 -13.96
N PRO A 196 -9.52 5.21 -14.08
CA PRO A 196 -10.42 5.43 -15.22
C PRO A 196 -10.97 6.87 -15.33
N ARG A 197 -11.00 7.61 -14.20
CA ARG A 197 -11.40 9.03 -14.14
C ARG A 197 -10.24 9.98 -14.46
N ASN A 198 -9.08 9.46 -14.88
CA ASN A 198 -7.86 10.20 -15.21
C ASN A 198 -7.25 10.99 -14.04
N PHE A 199 -7.51 10.58 -12.79
CA PHE A 199 -6.70 11.04 -11.66
C PHE A 199 -5.26 10.54 -11.84
N ARG A 200 -4.29 11.43 -11.60
CA ARG A 200 -2.85 11.15 -11.73
C ARG A 200 -2.33 10.52 -10.44
N ALA A 201 -1.12 9.97 -10.49
CA ALA A 201 -0.48 9.37 -9.32
C ALA A 201 -0.40 10.35 -8.14
N ALA A 202 -0.03 11.61 -8.40
CA ALA A 202 0.04 12.66 -7.39
C ALA A 202 -1.35 12.99 -6.79
N ASP A 203 -2.40 13.03 -7.61
CA ASP A 203 -3.77 13.24 -7.11
C ASP A 203 -4.15 12.13 -6.12
N ILE A 204 -3.93 10.87 -6.49
CA ILE A 204 -4.27 9.69 -5.66
C ILE A 204 -3.41 9.64 -4.39
N ALA A 205 -2.11 9.91 -4.49
CA ALA A 205 -1.21 10.03 -3.35
C ALA A 205 -1.71 11.08 -2.36
N SER A 206 -2.14 12.25 -2.83
CA SER A 206 -2.65 13.33 -1.98
C SER A 206 -3.94 12.97 -1.23
N MET A 207 -4.75 12.04 -1.76
CA MET A 207 -5.96 11.53 -1.10
C MET A 207 -5.62 10.59 0.07
N LEU A 208 -4.53 9.82 -0.06
CA LEU A 208 -4.02 8.88 0.93
C LEU A 208 -3.16 9.55 2.00
N ASN A 209 -2.36 10.54 1.62
CA ASN A 209 -1.39 11.18 2.51
C ASN A 209 -2.05 12.16 3.49
N ARG A 210 -1.63 12.10 4.75
CA ARG A 210 -2.04 13.08 5.76
C ARG A 210 -1.30 14.40 5.55
N LYS A 211 -2.02 15.44 5.10
CA LYS A 211 -1.46 16.80 4.97
C LYS A 211 -0.94 17.40 6.28
N MET A 212 -1.47 16.92 7.42
CA MET A 212 -0.95 17.24 8.76
C MET A 212 -1.00 15.96 9.62
N PRO A 213 0.00 15.68 10.47
CA PRO A 213 0.06 14.43 11.24
C PRO A 213 -1.17 14.13 12.10
N ASN A 214 -1.88 15.18 12.54
CA ASN A 214 -3.08 15.09 13.39
C ASN A 214 -4.41 15.15 12.61
N ARG A 215 -4.37 15.17 11.27
CA ARG A 215 -5.57 15.23 10.42
C ARG A 215 -5.58 14.04 9.47
N LYS A 216 -6.59 13.19 9.63
CA LYS A 216 -6.88 12.07 8.71
C LYS A 216 -6.85 12.54 7.26
N SER A 217 -6.28 11.71 6.38
CA SER A 217 -6.40 11.87 4.93
C SER A 217 -7.85 11.69 4.48
N ASP A 218 -8.11 11.92 3.20
CA ASP A 218 -9.48 11.84 2.69
C ASP A 218 -9.96 10.38 2.66
N ILE A 219 -9.10 9.47 2.22
CA ILE A 219 -9.40 8.03 2.23
C ILE A 219 -9.59 7.51 3.65
N GLU A 220 -8.82 7.99 4.63
CA GLU A 220 -9.02 7.64 6.04
C GLU A 220 -10.37 8.09 6.59
N LYS A 221 -10.86 9.28 6.20
CA LYS A 221 -12.19 9.76 6.60
C LYS A 221 -13.28 8.88 6.00
N ILE A 222 -13.17 8.57 4.71
CA ILE A 222 -14.12 7.72 3.99
C ILE A 222 -14.16 6.32 4.62
N ALA A 223 -12.99 5.71 4.88
CA ALA A 223 -12.87 4.42 5.55
C ALA A 223 -13.46 4.45 6.96
N ALA A 224 -13.16 5.48 7.76
CA ALA A 224 -13.73 5.61 9.10
C ALA A 224 -15.26 5.75 9.09
N GLN A 225 -15.81 6.51 8.13
CA GLN A 225 -17.25 6.64 7.95
C GLN A 225 -17.89 5.31 7.53
N ALA A 226 -17.32 4.62 6.54
CA ALA A 226 -17.79 3.32 6.08
C ALA A 226 -17.79 2.27 7.21
N ALA A 227 -16.72 2.21 8.00
CA ALA A 227 -16.62 1.32 9.15
C ALA A 227 -17.69 1.63 10.21
N SER A 228 -17.88 2.91 10.52
CA SER A 228 -18.90 3.37 11.48
C SER A 228 -20.31 2.94 11.04
N THR A 229 -20.65 3.13 9.77
CA THR A 229 -21.94 2.73 9.20
C THR A 229 -22.10 1.20 9.21
N ALA A 230 -21.09 0.45 8.78
CA ALA A 230 -21.15 -1.01 8.73
C ALA A 230 -21.39 -1.63 10.12
N ILE A 231 -20.67 -1.15 11.14
CA ILE A 231 -20.84 -1.61 12.53
C ILE A 231 -22.22 -1.22 13.08
N ALA A 232 -22.66 0.01 12.85
CA ALA A 232 -23.97 0.47 13.32
C ALA A 232 -25.12 -0.39 12.75
N GLU A 233 -25.07 -0.68 11.46
CA GLU A 233 -26.06 -1.54 10.79
C GLU A 233 -26.01 -2.99 11.30
N GLY A 234 -24.80 -3.57 11.42
CA GLY A 234 -24.62 -4.93 11.94
C GLY A 234 -25.04 -5.08 13.41
N ARG A 235 -24.88 -4.04 14.23
CA ARG A 235 -25.38 -4.03 15.62
C ARG A 235 -26.90 -3.87 15.68
N SER A 236 -27.47 -2.99 14.86
CA SER A 236 -28.91 -2.77 14.78
C SER A 236 -29.67 -4.07 14.45
N GLU A 237 -29.16 -4.87 13.49
CA GLU A 237 -29.75 -6.17 13.14
C GLU A 237 -29.72 -7.20 14.27
N ARG A 238 -28.75 -7.10 15.17
CA ARG A 238 -28.64 -7.93 16.38
C ARG A 238 -29.40 -7.34 17.57
N GLY A 239 -30.13 -6.24 17.39
CA GLY A 239 -30.85 -5.55 18.47
C GLY A 239 -29.94 -4.88 19.50
N LEU A 240 -28.69 -4.58 19.14
CA LEU A 240 -27.70 -3.98 20.02
C LEU A 240 -27.68 -2.45 19.89
N LEU A 241 -27.47 -1.74 21.01
CA LEU A 241 -27.35 -0.27 21.02
C LEU A 241 -26.06 0.20 20.31
N VAL A 242 -26.15 1.29 19.56
CA VAL A 242 -25.06 1.85 18.73
C VAL A 242 -24.12 2.80 19.53
N HIS A 243 -24.34 3.00 20.83
CA HIS A 243 -23.81 4.15 21.57
C HIS A 243 -22.33 4.12 22.03
N LYS A 244 -21.57 3.05 21.81
CA LYS A 244 -20.14 3.09 22.17
C LYS A 244 -19.31 3.57 21.00
N SER A 245 -18.83 4.81 21.09
CA SER A 245 -17.62 5.24 20.36
C SER A 245 -16.49 4.24 20.67
N PRO A 246 -15.65 3.88 19.68
CA PRO A 246 -14.53 2.97 19.90
C PRO A 246 -13.59 3.56 20.93
N GLU A 247 -13.06 2.74 21.85
CA GLU A 247 -12.08 3.20 22.85
C GLU A 247 -10.78 3.72 22.19
N ASN A 248 -10.49 3.28 20.96
CA ASN A 248 -9.32 3.66 20.17
C ASN A 248 -9.59 4.76 19.12
N GLY A 249 -10.80 5.35 19.08
CA GLY A 249 -11.14 6.46 18.18
C GLY A 249 -11.38 6.12 16.70
N SER A 250 -11.44 4.84 16.31
CA SER A 250 -11.84 4.41 14.97
C SER A 250 -12.47 3.02 14.95
N PHE A 251 -13.66 2.88 14.34
CA PHE A 251 -14.29 1.58 14.14
C PHE A 251 -13.54 0.69 13.14
N TRP A 252 -12.48 1.21 12.49
CA TRP A 252 -11.62 0.45 11.57
C TRP A 252 -11.10 -0.85 12.19
N ASN A 253 -10.63 -0.80 13.44
CA ASN A 253 -10.16 -2.00 14.14
C ASN A 253 -11.31 -2.87 14.65
N ASP A 254 -12.46 -2.27 14.95
CA ASP A 254 -13.66 -2.95 15.44
C ASP A 254 -14.36 -3.79 14.35
N LEU A 255 -13.99 -3.60 13.07
CA LEU A 255 -14.42 -4.46 11.97
C LEU A 255 -13.90 -5.89 12.14
N ALA A 256 -12.68 -6.05 12.67
CA ALA A 256 -12.09 -7.37 12.84
C ALA A 256 -12.92 -8.21 13.81
N GLY A 257 -13.34 -9.41 13.37
CA GLY A 257 -14.18 -10.31 14.16
C GLY A 257 -15.69 -10.04 14.04
N ASP A 258 -16.14 -9.08 13.23
CA ASP A 258 -17.54 -8.86 12.89
C ASP A 258 -17.78 -9.13 11.40
N GLU A 259 -18.03 -10.40 11.06
CA GLU A 259 -18.21 -10.84 9.67
C GLU A 259 -19.30 -10.07 8.89
N VAL A 260 -20.35 -9.62 9.60
CA VAL A 260 -21.43 -8.86 8.97
C VAL A 260 -20.94 -7.46 8.61
N ALA A 261 -20.21 -6.81 9.52
CA ALA A 261 -19.65 -5.50 9.28
C ALA A 261 -18.56 -5.54 8.19
N GLU A 262 -17.69 -6.56 8.18
CA GLU A 262 -16.65 -6.75 7.15
C GLU A 262 -17.25 -6.87 5.75
N LYS A 263 -18.28 -7.71 5.59
CA LYS A 263 -18.99 -7.88 4.30
C LYS A 263 -19.62 -6.58 3.79
N ARG A 264 -20.06 -5.70 4.70
CA ARG A 264 -20.69 -4.42 4.35
C ARG A 264 -19.69 -3.31 4.13
N PHE A 265 -18.56 -3.35 4.84
CA PHE A 265 -17.57 -2.29 4.87
C PHE A 265 -17.15 -1.89 3.47
N MET A 266 -16.73 -2.84 2.63
CA MET A 266 -16.27 -2.53 1.27
C MET A 266 -17.37 -1.93 0.41
N SER A 267 -18.60 -2.44 0.46
CA SER A 267 -19.72 -1.85 -0.29
C SER A 267 -20.01 -0.40 0.14
N ARG A 268 -19.93 -0.11 1.45
CA ARG A 268 -20.09 1.25 1.98
C ARG A 268 -18.93 2.16 1.58
N PHE A 269 -17.69 1.66 1.68
CA PHE A 269 -16.48 2.35 1.30
C PHE A 269 -16.52 2.74 -0.18
N THR A 270 -16.75 1.78 -1.08
CA THR A 270 -16.80 2.02 -2.53
C THR A 270 -17.87 3.04 -2.90
N LYS A 271 -19.06 2.98 -2.27
CA LYS A 271 -20.12 3.96 -2.53
C LYS A 271 -19.69 5.39 -2.13
N LEU A 272 -19.08 5.55 -0.96
CA LEU A 272 -18.61 6.86 -0.49
C LEU A 272 -17.41 7.36 -1.31
N LEU A 273 -16.53 6.45 -1.74
CA LEU A 273 -15.40 6.76 -2.60
C LEU A 273 -15.86 7.28 -3.96
N ILE A 274 -16.81 6.62 -4.61
CA ILE A 274 -17.37 7.06 -5.90
C ILE A 274 -17.96 8.47 -5.77
N ASP A 275 -18.79 8.70 -4.74
CA ASP A 275 -19.37 10.02 -4.47
C ASP A 275 -18.29 11.09 -4.23
N TYR A 276 -17.23 10.76 -3.49
CA TYR A 276 -16.10 11.67 -3.29
C TYR A 276 -15.37 12.01 -4.60
N LEU A 277 -15.06 11.00 -5.42
CA LEU A 277 -14.32 11.19 -6.67
C LEU A 277 -15.14 11.95 -7.72
N ASP A 278 -16.44 11.68 -7.83
CA ASP A 278 -17.33 12.35 -8.78
C ASP A 278 -17.51 13.85 -8.47
N ASN A 279 -17.29 14.25 -7.21
CA ASN A 279 -17.34 15.65 -6.75
C ASN A 279 -15.96 16.32 -6.69
N MET A 280 -14.87 15.58 -6.96
CA MET A 280 -13.52 16.15 -7.00
C MET A 280 -13.22 16.71 -8.39
N VAL A 281 -12.59 17.88 -8.42
CA VAL A 281 -11.95 18.41 -9.62
C VAL A 281 -10.45 18.19 -9.47
N PRO A 282 -9.80 17.40 -10.34
CA PRO A 282 -8.35 17.19 -10.27
C PRO A 282 -7.58 18.52 -10.27
N GLU A 283 -6.51 18.64 -9.48
CA GLU A 283 -5.80 19.92 -9.31
C GLU A 283 -5.28 20.47 -10.65
N HIS A 284 -4.90 19.58 -11.55
CA HIS A 284 -4.42 19.94 -12.87
C HIS A 284 -5.49 20.55 -13.80
N GLU A 285 -6.77 20.23 -13.58
CA GLU A 285 -7.88 20.87 -14.31
C GLU A 285 -8.20 22.26 -13.75
N LEU A 286 -7.85 22.52 -12.48
CA LEU A 286 -7.94 23.85 -11.87
C LEU A 286 -6.84 24.78 -12.37
N ALA A 287 -5.63 24.26 -12.62
CA ALA A 287 -4.51 25.03 -13.17
C ALA A 287 -4.66 25.41 -14.66
N ALA A 288 -5.58 24.78 -15.37
CA ALA A 288 -5.89 25.05 -16.77
C ALA A 288 -7.00 26.11 -16.99
N LYS A 289 -7.56 26.67 -15.90
CA LYS A 289 -8.58 27.74 -15.92
C LYS A 289 -7.98 29.06 -15.43
#